data_AF-A0A2J6TNA8-F1
#
_entry.id   AF-A0A2J6TNA8-F1
#
_cell.length_a   1.000
_cell.length_b   1.000
_cell.length_c   1.000
_cell.angle_alpha   90.00
_cell.angle_beta   90.00
_cell.angle_gamma   90.00
#
_symmetry.space_group_name_H-M   'P 1'
#
loop_
_entity.id
_entity.type
_entity.pdbx_description
1 polymer ?
#
loop_
_entity_poly.entity_id
_entity_poly.type
_entity_poly.pdbx_seq_one_letter_code
_entity_poly.pdbx_strand_id
1 'polypeptide(L)'
;MASQRNRPGRGGPRGATNDLTEEKDLWQQILPHLAALSKAEARAAEVNKEIFENEAQKKDKASAGIKPSIEGIEHLSTLYREQIRTADDQKARATDEDLLSKITILIGMVKHNEDNMDAQPPVRVGSSRNSTLDFDGPSDSPVPSPAENKQVRKIGPSRTSSQPPRSSTDVRPDTGPSEASERASKPKIVYAQGEEVAFKRKIPGKTDEQDWILGQVKRVIGEGKSRRYEVQDPYPDEGSVSTLYKSSASQMVPIPAEGTPLEDYEVGKRVLALYPDTTTFYRAEVKAMLEDGARVQLLFEDEAAGALKIVERRLVLDHKG
;
A
#
# COMPACT_ATOMS: atom_id res chain seq x y z
N MET A 1 1.75 23.11 71.59
CA MET A 1 2.54 22.48 70.51
C MET A 1 1.69 21.41 69.83
N ALA A 2 1.32 21.61 68.58
CA ALA A 2 0.79 20.55 67.72
C ALA A 2 1.25 20.83 66.30
N SER A 3 2.27 20.09 65.87
CA SER A 3 2.92 20.20 64.56
C SER A 3 2.02 19.57 63.49
N GLN A 4 1.46 20.39 62.61
CA GLN A 4 0.82 19.91 61.38
C GLN A 4 1.91 19.51 60.39
N ARG A 5 2.06 18.20 60.19
CA ARG A 5 2.91 17.62 59.15
C ARG A 5 2.28 17.84 57.78
N ASN A 6 2.92 18.69 56.99
CA ASN A 6 2.63 18.88 55.58
C ASN A 6 2.90 17.57 54.82
N ARG A 7 1.86 16.91 54.29
CA ARG A 7 2.02 15.78 53.34
C ARG A 7 2.12 16.36 51.94
N PRO A 8 3.14 16.03 51.13
CA PRO A 8 3.15 16.45 49.74
C PRO A 8 2.00 15.77 48.99
N GLY A 9 1.23 16.60 48.29
CA GLY A 9 0.10 16.19 47.48
C GLY A 9 0.49 15.13 46.45
N ARG A 10 -0.32 14.07 46.43
CA ARG A 10 -0.38 13.02 45.43
C ARG A 10 -0.29 13.63 44.01
N GLY A 11 0.71 13.19 43.25
CA GLY A 11 0.96 13.66 41.88
C GLY A 11 -0.27 13.53 40.99
N GLY A 12 -0.68 14.66 40.41
CA GLY A 12 -1.54 14.70 39.23
C GLY A 12 -0.77 14.25 37.96
N PRO A 13 -1.46 14.10 36.82
CA PRO A 13 -0.90 13.52 35.61
C PRO A 13 0.09 14.53 35.00
N ARG A 14 1.36 14.44 35.37
CA ARG A 14 2.44 15.29 34.86
C ARG A 14 3.12 14.75 33.58
N GLY A 15 2.68 13.60 33.07
CA GLY A 15 3.30 12.96 31.88
C GLY A 15 3.02 13.71 30.58
N ALA A 16 1.75 13.98 30.27
CA ALA A 16 1.36 14.48 28.95
C ALA A 16 2.03 15.81 28.55
N THR A 17 2.23 16.75 29.47
CA THR A 17 2.84 18.05 29.15
C THR A 17 4.36 17.97 28.94
N ASN A 18 5.02 16.99 29.56
CA ASN A 18 6.46 16.80 29.41
C ASN A 18 6.77 16.08 28.10
N ASP A 19 5.97 15.05 27.77
CA ASP A 19 6.10 14.27 26.54
C ASP A 19 5.90 15.14 25.28
N LEU A 20 4.91 16.05 25.30
CA LEU A 20 4.66 17.03 24.23
C LEU A 20 5.79 18.07 24.05
N THR A 21 6.57 18.34 25.10
CA THR A 21 7.72 19.26 25.02
C THR A 21 8.95 18.53 24.48
N GLU A 22 9.21 17.31 24.96
CA GLU A 22 10.31 16.47 24.47
C GLU A 22 10.12 16.11 22.98
N GLU A 23 8.88 15.83 22.55
CA GLU A 23 8.54 15.61 21.14
C GLU A 23 8.86 16.83 20.27
N LYS A 24 8.52 18.04 20.75
CA LYS A 24 8.83 19.30 20.04
C LYS A 24 10.32 19.55 19.96
N ASP A 25 11.06 19.27 21.02
CA ASP A 25 12.52 19.48 21.04
C ASP A 25 13.24 18.52 20.08
N LEU A 26 12.82 17.25 20.03
CA LEU A 26 13.32 16.29 19.05
C LEU A 26 12.99 16.72 17.62
N TRP A 27 11.77 17.21 17.38
CA TRP A 27 11.37 17.73 16.08
C TRP A 27 12.24 18.91 15.63
N GLN A 28 12.48 19.88 16.52
CA GLN A 28 13.34 21.04 16.24
C GLN A 28 14.77 20.65 15.89
N GLN A 29 15.28 19.54 16.45
CA GLN A 29 16.60 19.01 16.12
C GLN A 29 16.63 18.30 14.75
N ILE A 30 15.54 17.66 14.34
CA ILE A 30 15.45 16.93 13.06
C ILE A 30 15.25 17.88 11.87
N LEU A 31 14.44 18.92 12.04
CA LEU A 31 14.11 19.91 11.00
C LEU A 31 15.31 20.46 10.19
N PRO A 32 16.42 20.93 10.81
CA PRO A 32 17.54 21.47 10.04
C PRO A 32 18.24 20.41 9.17
N HIS A 33 18.24 19.14 9.57
CA HIS A 33 18.80 18.06 8.76
C HIS A 33 17.94 17.80 7.53
N LEU A 34 16.61 17.73 7.71
CA LEU A 34 15.66 17.56 6.61
C LEU A 34 15.69 18.76 5.65
N ALA A 35 15.77 19.99 6.16
CA ALA A 35 15.88 21.19 5.35
C ALA A 35 17.19 21.24 4.54
N ALA A 36 18.28 20.73 5.11
CA ALA A 36 19.54 20.64 4.38
C ALA A 36 19.51 19.54 3.30
N LEU A 37 18.84 18.41 3.56
CA LEU A 37 18.61 17.35 2.58
C LEU A 37 17.76 17.84 1.41
N SER A 38 16.63 18.53 1.68
CA SER A 38 15.76 19.07 0.63
C SER A 38 16.47 20.14 -0.21
N LYS A 39 17.30 20.98 0.42
CA LYS A 39 18.14 21.95 -0.30
C LYS A 39 19.18 21.27 -1.19
N ALA A 40 19.81 20.19 -0.70
CA ALA A 40 20.76 19.41 -1.50
C ALA A 40 20.06 18.72 -2.68
N GLU A 41 18.83 18.23 -2.49
CA GLU A 41 18.01 17.62 -3.54
C GLU A 41 17.62 18.62 -4.62
N ALA A 42 17.17 19.81 -4.24
CA ALA A 42 16.88 20.88 -5.18
C ALA A 42 18.12 21.26 -6.01
N ARG A 43 19.30 21.35 -5.37
CA ARG A 43 20.56 21.63 -6.05
C ARG A 43 20.97 20.48 -6.99
N ALA A 44 20.80 19.23 -6.59
CA ALA A 44 21.09 18.08 -7.44
C ALA A 44 20.18 18.04 -8.68
N ALA A 45 18.90 18.41 -8.54
CA ALA A 45 17.97 18.51 -9.67
C ALA A 45 18.39 19.61 -10.66
N GLU A 46 18.82 20.77 -10.16
CA GLU A 46 19.34 21.88 -10.98
C GLU A 46 20.62 21.47 -11.72
N VAL A 47 21.60 20.89 -11.03
CA VAL A 47 22.85 20.42 -11.63
C VAL A 47 22.59 19.34 -12.69
N ASN A 48 21.69 18.39 -12.44
CA ASN A 48 21.31 17.38 -13.43
C ASN A 48 20.70 17.99 -14.69
N LYS A 49 19.85 19.01 -14.53
CA LYS A 49 19.26 19.74 -15.66
C LYS A 49 20.35 20.44 -16.47
N GLU A 50 21.27 21.13 -15.80
CA GLU A 50 22.40 21.80 -16.47
C GLU A 50 23.33 20.81 -17.20
N ILE A 51 23.57 19.63 -16.63
CA ILE A 51 24.33 18.55 -17.28
C ILE A 51 23.62 18.13 -18.57
N PHE A 52 22.32 17.83 -18.49
CA PHE A 52 21.55 17.38 -19.64
C PHE A 52 21.54 18.42 -20.77
N GLU A 53 21.31 19.69 -20.43
CA GLU A 53 21.34 20.80 -21.39
C GLU A 53 22.73 20.96 -22.03
N ASN A 54 23.81 20.91 -21.23
CA ASN A 54 25.17 20.99 -21.74
C ASN A 54 25.53 19.80 -22.67
N GLU A 55 25.08 18.59 -22.33
CA GLU A 55 25.30 17.41 -23.16
C GLU A 55 24.51 17.46 -24.46
N ALA A 56 23.26 17.90 -24.42
CA ALA A 56 22.45 18.12 -25.62
C ALA A 56 23.12 19.14 -26.56
N GLN A 57 23.55 20.29 -26.03
CA GLN A 57 24.26 21.31 -26.82
C GLN A 57 25.57 20.78 -27.41
N LYS A 58 26.31 19.95 -26.67
CA LYS A 58 27.54 19.32 -27.18
C LYS A 58 27.25 18.31 -28.28
N LYS A 59 26.19 17.53 -28.13
CA LYS A 59 25.74 16.57 -29.15
C LYS A 59 25.32 17.27 -30.44
N ASP A 60 24.62 18.38 -30.34
CA ASP A 60 24.22 19.21 -31.50
C ASP A 60 25.43 19.86 -32.19
N LYS A 61 26.40 20.35 -31.42
CA LYS A 61 27.66 20.87 -31.98
C LYS A 61 28.47 19.76 -32.65
N ALA A 62 28.50 18.56 -32.06
CA ALA A 62 29.18 17.40 -32.63
C ALA A 62 28.51 16.92 -33.93
N SER A 63 27.17 16.91 -34.02
CA SER A 63 26.45 16.57 -35.24
C SER A 63 26.65 17.60 -36.36
N ALA A 64 26.88 18.87 -36.00
CA ALA A 64 27.31 19.93 -36.89
C ALA A 64 28.82 19.87 -37.27
N GLY A 65 29.56 18.87 -36.79
CA GLY A 65 31.00 18.69 -37.05
C GLY A 65 31.92 19.66 -36.29
N ILE A 66 31.37 20.42 -35.33
CA ILE A 66 32.11 21.36 -34.50
C ILE A 66 32.69 20.59 -33.31
N LYS A 67 34.02 20.61 -33.17
CA LYS A 67 34.70 19.97 -32.03
C LYS A 67 34.27 20.65 -30.72
N PRO A 68 34.02 19.89 -29.64
CA PRO A 68 33.65 20.45 -28.36
C PRO A 68 34.78 21.36 -27.81
N SER A 69 34.41 22.56 -27.36
CA SER A 69 35.34 23.49 -26.74
C SER A 69 35.89 22.92 -25.43
N ILE A 70 37.19 23.12 -25.17
CA ILE A 70 37.88 22.68 -23.95
C ILE A 70 37.19 23.25 -22.70
N GLU A 71 36.84 24.54 -22.73
CA GLU A 71 36.10 25.21 -21.63
C GLU A 71 34.74 24.54 -21.36
N GLY A 72 34.04 24.10 -22.40
CA GLY A 72 32.78 23.36 -22.26
C GLY A 72 32.99 21.98 -21.65
N ILE A 73 34.12 21.31 -21.93
CA ILE A 73 34.48 20.03 -21.31
C ILE A 73 34.80 20.22 -19.83
N GLU A 74 35.56 21.26 -19.47
CA GLU A 74 35.88 21.61 -18.09
C GLU A 74 34.64 21.99 -17.28
N HIS A 75 33.72 22.76 -17.86
CA HIS A 75 32.45 23.11 -17.22
C HIS A 75 31.60 21.86 -16.93
N LEU A 76 31.43 20.98 -17.92
CA LEU A 76 30.70 19.71 -17.73
C LEU A 76 31.37 18.81 -16.67
N SER A 77 32.70 18.73 -16.66
CA SER A 77 33.46 18.01 -15.64
C SER A 77 33.23 18.59 -14.23
N THR A 78 33.10 19.90 -14.11
CA THR A 78 32.79 20.58 -12.85
C THR A 78 31.39 20.23 -12.36
N LEU A 79 30.39 20.27 -13.24
CA LEU A 79 29.01 19.88 -12.92
C LEU A 79 28.93 18.41 -12.47
N TYR A 80 29.63 17.51 -13.15
CA TYR A 80 29.67 16.09 -12.74
C TYR A 80 30.31 15.89 -11.36
N ARG A 81 31.39 16.61 -11.06
CA ARG A 81 32.03 16.54 -9.73
C ARG A 81 31.13 17.11 -8.64
N GLU A 82 30.40 18.19 -8.94
CA GLU A 82 29.42 18.77 -8.03
C GLU A 82 28.25 17.82 -7.78
N GLN A 83 27.77 17.12 -8.80
CA GLN A 83 26.71 16.12 -8.66
C GLN A 83 27.15 14.96 -7.77
N ILE A 84 28.35 14.43 -7.97
CA ILE A 84 28.91 13.36 -7.13
C ILE A 84 29.05 13.83 -5.68
N ARG A 85 29.61 15.03 -5.48
CA ARG A 85 29.75 15.62 -4.14
C ARG A 85 28.40 15.78 -3.44
N THR A 86 27.40 16.27 -4.16
CA THR A 86 26.06 16.46 -3.61
C THR A 86 25.42 15.12 -3.24
N ALA A 87 25.59 14.10 -4.07
CA ALA A 87 25.10 12.75 -3.79
C ALA A 87 25.79 12.11 -2.57
N ASP A 88 27.11 12.28 -2.43
CA ASP A 88 27.86 11.80 -1.26
C ASP A 88 27.42 12.52 0.02
N ASP A 89 27.23 13.84 -0.03
CA ASP A 89 26.74 14.65 1.10
C ASP A 89 25.31 14.24 1.51
N GLN A 90 24.43 13.96 0.53
CA GLN A 90 23.08 13.45 0.79
C GLN A 90 23.12 12.07 1.43
N LYS A 91 23.94 11.16 0.89
CA LYS A 91 24.10 9.82 1.44
C LYS A 91 24.60 9.85 2.88
N ALA A 92 25.63 10.65 3.15
CA ALA A 92 26.20 10.79 4.50
C ALA A 92 25.16 11.28 5.52
N ARG A 93 24.31 12.25 5.12
CA ARG A 93 23.22 12.76 5.97
C ARG A 93 22.06 11.77 6.13
N ALA A 94 21.73 11.01 5.09
CA ALA A 94 20.67 10.01 5.13
C ALA A 94 21.03 8.79 5.99
N THR A 95 22.32 8.44 6.07
CA THR A 95 22.84 7.36 6.92
C THR A 95 23.37 7.84 8.27
N ASP A 96 23.06 9.08 8.67
CA ASP A 96 23.46 9.60 9.97
C ASP A 96 22.68 8.88 11.08
N GLU A 97 23.37 8.00 11.81
CA GLU A 97 22.79 7.17 12.88
C GLU A 97 22.12 8.00 13.98
N ASP A 98 22.64 9.21 14.27
CA ASP A 98 22.05 10.11 15.26
C ASP A 98 20.69 10.65 14.79
N LEU A 99 20.62 11.07 13.53
CA LEU A 99 19.37 11.53 12.90
C LEU A 99 18.34 10.40 12.81
N LEU A 100 18.76 9.20 12.36
CA LEU A 100 17.89 8.04 12.25
C LEU A 100 17.36 7.59 13.62
N SER A 101 18.21 7.63 14.64
CA SER A 101 17.80 7.34 16.02
C SER A 101 16.77 8.35 16.52
N LYS A 102 17.00 9.65 16.32
CA LYS A 102 16.05 10.72 16.69
C LYS A 102 14.70 10.58 15.99
N ILE A 103 14.70 10.31 14.69
CA ILE A 103 13.48 10.06 13.91
C ILE A 103 12.75 8.82 14.43
N THR A 104 13.46 7.74 14.73
CA THR A 104 12.87 6.50 15.25
C THR A 104 12.23 6.72 16.62
N ILE A 105 12.90 7.45 17.51
CA ILE A 105 12.36 7.80 18.83
C ILE A 105 11.11 8.67 18.67
N LEU A 106 11.15 9.69 17.81
CA LEU A 106 10.01 10.57 17.56
C LEU A 106 8.80 9.79 17.02
N ILE A 107 8.99 8.88 16.06
CA ILE A 107 7.93 8.00 15.56
C ILE A 107 7.35 7.13 16.69
N GLY A 108 8.19 6.63 17.59
CA GLY A 108 7.76 5.87 18.76
C GLY A 108 6.90 6.70 19.72
N MET A 109 7.29 7.95 19.99
CA MET A 109 6.54 8.88 20.85
C MET A 109 5.20 9.26 20.23
N VAL A 110 5.16 9.58 18.94
CA VAL A 110 3.91 9.91 18.22
C VAL A 110 2.93 8.74 18.27
N LYS A 111 3.38 7.51 17.97
CA LYS A 111 2.54 6.31 18.06
C LYS A 111 2.03 6.07 19.46
N HIS A 112 2.89 6.24 20.47
CA HIS A 112 2.47 6.10 21.86
C HIS A 112 1.42 7.15 22.25
N ASN A 113 1.57 8.39 21.78
CA ASN A 113 0.59 9.46 21.99
C ASN A 113 -0.75 9.16 21.30
N GLU A 114 -0.73 8.68 20.05
CA GLU A 114 -1.94 8.27 19.31
C GLU A 114 -2.69 7.14 20.04
N ASP A 115 -2.00 6.08 20.46
CA ASP A 115 -2.58 4.95 21.18
C ASP A 115 -3.18 5.37 22.55
N ASN A 116 -2.57 6.34 23.22
CA ASN A 116 -3.09 6.88 24.50
C ASN A 116 -4.27 7.84 24.32
N MET A 117 -4.35 8.55 23.19
CA MET A 117 -5.47 9.44 22.86
C MET A 117 -6.74 8.63 22.54
N ASP A 118 -6.61 7.52 21.82
CA ASP A 118 -7.73 6.61 21.49
C ASP A 118 -8.25 5.81 22.70
N ALA A 119 -7.46 5.68 23.76
CA ALA A 119 -7.83 4.97 24.98
C ALA A 119 -8.63 5.84 25.99
N GLN A 120 -8.83 7.14 25.75
CA GLN A 120 -9.63 7.99 26.63
C GLN A 120 -11.13 7.94 26.28
N PRO A 121 -12.03 7.69 27.26
CA PRO A 121 -13.47 7.81 27.02
C PRO A 121 -13.82 9.28 26.74
N PRO A 122 -14.83 9.57 25.89
CA PRO A 122 -15.18 10.94 25.56
C PRO A 122 -15.52 11.71 26.83
N VAL A 123 -14.72 12.74 27.11
CA VAL A 123 -15.04 13.77 28.10
C VAL A 123 -16.43 14.31 27.77
N ARG A 124 -17.41 13.94 28.58
CA ARG A 124 -18.74 14.53 28.54
C ARG A 124 -18.55 16.03 28.78
N VAL A 125 -18.72 16.81 27.71
CA VAL A 125 -18.83 18.26 27.78
C VAL A 125 -20.04 18.55 28.67
N GLY A 126 -19.77 18.87 29.94
CA GLY A 126 -20.76 19.43 30.84
C GLY A 126 -21.22 20.75 30.25
N SER A 127 -22.41 20.74 29.65
CA SER A 127 -23.03 21.94 29.09
C SER A 127 -23.37 22.88 30.25
N SER A 128 -22.48 23.82 30.54
CA SER A 128 -22.78 24.99 31.36
C SER A 128 -23.73 25.90 30.58
N ARG A 129 -25.03 25.59 30.62
CA ARG A 129 -26.06 26.51 30.13
C ARG A 129 -26.43 27.47 31.25
N ASN A 130 -25.96 28.68 31.05
CA ASN A 130 -26.29 29.87 31.81
C ASN A 130 -27.82 30.07 31.88
N SER A 131 -28.28 30.41 33.07
CA SER A 131 -29.66 30.69 33.50
C SER A 131 -30.34 31.85 32.77
N THR A 132 -31.66 31.78 32.52
CA THR A 132 -32.61 32.94 32.46
C THR A 132 -34.08 32.47 32.38
N LEU A 133 -34.85 32.73 33.46
CA LEU A 133 -36.32 32.98 33.62
C LEU A 133 -37.32 31.85 33.27
N ASP A 134 -38.01 31.18 34.23
CA ASP A 134 -39.15 31.55 35.11
C ASP A 134 -40.55 31.44 34.47
N PHE A 135 -41.38 30.44 34.86
CA PHE A 135 -42.84 30.56 35.09
C PHE A 135 -43.53 29.28 35.66
N ASP A 136 -43.81 29.33 36.96
CA ASP A 136 -44.91 28.81 37.83
C ASP A 136 -45.87 27.63 37.48
N GLY A 137 -46.03 26.72 38.46
CA GLY A 137 -47.35 26.33 39.01
C GLY A 137 -47.99 24.96 38.64
N PRO A 138 -48.73 24.26 39.55
CA PRO A 138 -48.78 22.79 39.61
C PRO A 138 -50.14 22.13 39.26
N SER A 139 -50.15 20.79 39.14
CA SER A 139 -51.17 19.85 39.68
C SER A 139 -51.70 18.75 38.72
N ASP A 140 -51.70 17.53 39.26
CA ASP A 140 -52.64 16.41 39.14
C ASP A 140 -52.76 15.49 37.89
N SER A 141 -52.97 14.20 38.19
CA SER A 141 -53.09 12.98 37.33
C SER A 141 -54.44 12.89 36.56
N PRO A 142 -54.86 11.80 35.84
CA PRO A 142 -54.25 10.49 35.49
C PRO A 142 -54.41 9.97 34.01
N VAL A 143 -53.53 9.02 33.61
CA VAL A 143 -53.70 7.69 32.92
C VAL A 143 -55.00 7.44 32.08
N PRO A 144 -55.01 6.80 30.86
CA PRO A 144 -54.41 5.48 30.60
C PRO A 144 -53.76 5.14 29.23
N SER A 145 -52.92 4.09 29.28
CA SER A 145 -52.28 3.34 28.17
C SER A 145 -53.22 2.29 27.56
N PRO A 146 -52.89 1.69 26.40
CA PRO A 146 -52.01 0.48 26.31
C PRO A 146 -51.10 0.52 25.03
N ALA A 147 -50.05 -0.26 24.79
CA ALA A 147 -49.62 -1.59 25.20
C ALA A 147 -48.11 -1.80 24.90
N GLU A 148 -47.49 -2.73 25.67
CA GLU A 148 -46.44 -3.71 25.33
C GLU A 148 -45.06 -3.26 24.79
N ASN A 149 -43.90 -3.77 25.23
CA ASN A 149 -43.57 -4.95 26.05
C ASN A 149 -42.18 -4.79 26.71
N LYS A 150 -42.02 -5.34 27.92
CA LYS A 150 -40.82 -5.25 28.78
C LYS A 150 -40.05 -6.58 28.84
N GLN A 151 -38.72 -6.46 28.70
CA GLN A 151 -37.66 -7.00 29.58
C GLN A 151 -37.72 -8.43 30.18
N VAL A 152 -36.64 -9.20 29.91
CA VAL A 152 -35.66 -9.80 30.88
C VAL A 152 -36.17 -10.68 32.03
N ARG A 153 -35.72 -11.97 32.14
CA ARG A 153 -34.77 -12.54 33.17
C ARG A 153 -34.81 -14.09 33.33
N LYS A 154 -33.60 -14.68 33.44
CA LYS A 154 -33.07 -15.70 34.42
C LYS A 154 -33.64 -17.14 34.61
N ILE A 155 -32.66 -18.08 34.62
CA ILE A 155 -32.41 -19.28 35.49
C ILE A 155 -33.17 -20.61 35.18
N GLY A 156 -32.39 -21.71 35.04
CA GLY A 156 -32.79 -23.12 34.74
C GLY A 156 -33.39 -23.90 35.93
N PRO A 157 -33.20 -25.24 36.12
CA PRO A 157 -32.63 -26.32 35.28
C PRO A 157 -33.57 -27.59 35.14
N SER A 158 -33.05 -28.64 34.50
CA SER A 158 -33.39 -30.09 34.66
C SER A 158 -34.46 -30.78 33.79
N ARG A 159 -33.95 -31.73 32.99
CA ARG A 159 -34.38 -33.14 32.78
C ARG A 159 -35.73 -33.46 32.12
N THR A 160 -35.69 -34.08 30.94
CA THR A 160 -36.02 -35.52 30.76
C THR A 160 -35.99 -35.97 29.27
N SER A 161 -35.42 -37.16 29.04
CA SER A 161 -35.66 -38.15 27.96
C SER A 161 -35.55 -37.69 26.49
N SER A 162 -34.83 -38.33 25.57
CA SER A 162 -34.34 -39.71 25.48
C SER A 162 -33.44 -39.85 24.23
N GLN A 163 -32.34 -40.58 24.36
CA GLN A 163 -31.36 -41.00 23.34
C GLN A 163 -31.94 -42.03 22.31
N PRO A 164 -31.19 -42.53 21.27
CA PRO A 164 -29.73 -42.52 21.07
C PRO A 164 -29.17 -42.21 19.65
N PRO A 165 -27.83 -42.06 19.53
CA PRO A 165 -27.10 -41.88 18.27
C PRO A 165 -26.74 -43.23 17.62
N ARG A 166 -26.47 -43.24 16.31
CA ARG A 166 -25.85 -44.41 15.64
C ARG A 166 -24.63 -44.02 14.79
N SER A 167 -23.61 -44.86 15.01
CA SER A 167 -22.24 -44.87 14.53
C SER A 167 -22.13 -45.48 13.12
N SER A 168 -21.01 -45.15 12.48
CA SER A 168 -20.40 -45.68 11.25
C SER A 168 -20.48 -47.20 11.02
N THR A 169 -20.73 -47.65 9.78
CA THR A 169 -19.82 -48.36 8.82
C THR A 169 -20.60 -48.94 7.61
N ASP A 170 -19.88 -49.23 6.52
CA ASP A 170 -20.21 -50.09 5.34
C ASP A 170 -21.01 -49.45 4.18
N VAL A 171 -20.43 -49.16 2.99
CA VAL A 171 -19.86 -49.99 1.89
C VAL A 171 -20.90 -50.41 0.82
N ARG A 172 -20.85 -49.71 -0.33
CA ARG A 172 -21.18 -50.09 -1.74
C ARG A 172 -22.67 -50.25 -2.17
N PRO A 173 -22.98 -50.27 -3.50
CA PRO A 173 -22.69 -49.27 -4.55
C PRO A 173 -23.93 -48.95 -5.45
N ASP A 174 -23.75 -48.00 -6.35
CA ASP A 174 -24.30 -47.96 -7.73
C ASP A 174 -25.38 -46.92 -8.13
N THR A 175 -25.04 -46.26 -9.25
CA THR A 175 -25.85 -45.54 -10.25
C THR A 175 -26.62 -44.25 -9.92
N GLY A 176 -26.04 -43.13 -10.35
CA GLY A 176 -26.72 -41.87 -10.67
C GLY A 176 -25.72 -40.73 -10.91
N PRO A 177 -25.48 -40.27 -12.15
CA PRO A 177 -24.37 -39.39 -12.48
C PRO A 177 -24.72 -37.95 -12.08
N SER A 178 -24.27 -37.54 -10.89
CA SER A 178 -24.20 -36.11 -10.57
C SER A 178 -22.90 -35.58 -11.15
N GLU A 179 -23.02 -34.60 -12.04
CA GLU A 179 -21.94 -33.82 -12.66
C GLU A 179 -21.10 -33.08 -11.60
N ALA A 180 -20.30 -33.83 -10.84
CA ALA A 180 -19.12 -33.31 -10.18
C ALA A 180 -18.01 -33.24 -11.23
N SER A 181 -18.22 -32.35 -12.21
CA SER A 181 -17.22 -31.99 -13.21
C SER A 181 -16.03 -31.37 -12.47
N GLU A 182 -15.01 -32.20 -12.29
CA GLU A 182 -13.60 -31.84 -12.39
C GLU A 182 -13.26 -30.41 -11.94
N ARG A 183 -13.42 -30.12 -10.64
CA ARG A 183 -12.48 -29.20 -9.99
C ARG A 183 -11.15 -29.93 -9.85
N ALA A 184 -10.50 -30.12 -10.99
CA ALA A 184 -9.09 -30.44 -11.08
C ALA A 184 -8.37 -29.56 -10.07
N SER A 185 -7.71 -30.21 -9.13
CA SER A 185 -6.83 -29.67 -8.12
C SER A 185 -5.92 -28.62 -8.76
N LYS A 186 -6.32 -27.35 -8.66
CA LYS A 186 -5.55 -26.23 -9.17
C LYS A 186 -4.18 -26.29 -8.51
N PRO A 187 -3.06 -26.25 -9.26
CA PRO A 187 -1.76 -26.10 -8.63
C PRO A 187 -1.84 -24.82 -7.79
N LYS A 188 -1.56 -24.94 -6.50
CA LYS A 188 -1.55 -23.79 -5.60
C LYS A 188 -0.39 -22.91 -6.05
N ILE A 189 -0.69 -21.86 -6.82
CA ILE A 189 0.32 -20.92 -7.30
C ILE A 189 0.96 -20.26 -6.09
N VAL A 190 2.27 -20.42 -6.01
CA VAL A 190 3.11 -19.99 -4.89
C VAL A 190 4.19 -19.10 -5.49
N TYR A 191 4.27 -17.87 -5.00
CA TYR A 191 5.27 -16.91 -5.46
C TYR A 191 6.48 -16.92 -4.53
N ALA A 192 7.66 -16.79 -5.13
CA ALA A 192 8.93 -16.61 -4.45
C ALA A 192 9.25 -15.11 -4.26
N GLN A 193 10.18 -14.82 -3.35
CA GLN A 193 10.72 -13.46 -3.22
C GLN A 193 11.56 -13.12 -4.46
N GLY A 194 11.36 -11.92 -5.00
CA GLY A 194 12.01 -11.42 -6.20
C GLY A 194 11.26 -11.71 -7.51
N GLU A 195 10.20 -12.51 -7.47
CA GLU A 195 9.41 -12.87 -8.65
C GLU A 195 8.59 -11.69 -9.17
N GLU A 196 8.59 -11.51 -10.50
CA GLU A 196 7.78 -10.51 -11.18
C GLU A 196 6.34 -11.03 -11.35
N VAL A 197 5.39 -10.16 -11.04
CA VAL A 197 3.98 -10.51 -10.97
C VAL A 197 3.15 -9.33 -11.45
N ALA A 198 2.11 -9.60 -12.22
CA ALA A 198 1.04 -8.61 -12.40
C ALA A 198 0.12 -8.70 -11.19
N PHE A 199 -0.14 -7.58 -10.51
CA PHE A 199 -1.03 -7.56 -9.36
C PHE A 199 -2.05 -6.44 -9.46
N LYS A 200 -3.19 -6.63 -8.81
CA LYS A 200 -4.23 -5.59 -8.74
C LYS A 200 -3.90 -4.56 -7.67
N ARG A 201 -3.68 -3.30 -8.05
CA ARG A 201 -3.51 -2.21 -7.09
C ARG A 201 -4.86 -1.88 -6.46
N LYS A 202 -4.89 -1.77 -5.13
CA LYS A 202 -6.07 -1.26 -4.42
C LYS A 202 -5.87 0.22 -4.16
N ILE A 203 -6.59 1.06 -4.89
CA ILE A 203 -6.59 2.50 -4.66
C ILE A 203 -7.65 2.80 -3.59
N PRO A 204 -7.31 3.38 -2.43
CA PRO A 204 -8.29 3.73 -1.41
C PRO A 204 -9.27 4.77 -1.99
N GLY A 205 -10.56 4.44 -2.04
CA GLY A 205 -11.62 5.31 -2.57
C GLY A 205 -12.11 4.96 -3.99
N LYS A 206 -11.40 4.11 -4.72
CA LYS A 206 -11.85 3.57 -6.02
C LYS A 206 -11.77 2.04 -5.99
N THR A 207 -12.86 1.41 -5.58
CA THR A 207 -12.92 -0.06 -5.40
C THR A 207 -13.06 -0.81 -6.73
N ASP A 208 -13.60 -0.14 -7.75
CA ASP A 208 -14.07 -0.77 -9.00
C ASP A 208 -13.02 -0.75 -10.12
N GLU A 209 -12.10 0.22 -10.10
CA GLU A 209 -10.97 0.33 -11.04
C GLU A 209 -9.73 -0.34 -10.44
N GLN A 210 -9.71 -1.68 -10.48
CA GLN A 210 -8.54 -2.46 -10.06
C GLN A 210 -7.59 -2.65 -11.24
N ASP A 211 -6.74 -1.67 -11.47
CA ASP A 211 -5.72 -1.75 -12.51
C ASP A 211 -4.71 -2.85 -12.17
N TRP A 212 -4.44 -3.69 -13.17
CA TRP A 212 -3.37 -4.68 -13.10
C TRP A 212 -2.07 -3.97 -13.40
N ILE A 213 -1.13 -3.98 -12.48
CA ILE A 213 0.16 -3.29 -12.64
C ILE A 213 1.31 -4.27 -12.44
N LEU A 214 2.46 -3.93 -13.02
CA LEU A 214 3.70 -4.64 -12.81
C LEU A 214 4.15 -4.51 -11.35
N GLY A 215 4.56 -5.63 -10.76
CA GLY A 215 5.07 -5.65 -9.39
C GLY A 215 6.12 -6.73 -9.17
N GLN A 216 6.89 -6.56 -8.10
CA GLN A 216 7.89 -7.53 -7.65
C GLN A 216 7.56 -7.99 -6.23
N VAL A 217 7.52 -9.30 -6.00
CA VAL A 217 7.29 -9.86 -4.65
C VAL A 217 8.49 -9.57 -3.76
N LYS A 218 8.33 -8.68 -2.76
CA LYS A 218 9.39 -8.38 -1.78
C LYS A 218 9.38 -9.33 -0.60
N ARG A 219 8.20 -9.72 -0.12
CA ARG A 219 8.08 -10.60 1.05
C ARG A 219 6.86 -11.50 0.95
N VAL A 220 7.02 -12.74 1.40
CA VAL A 220 5.90 -13.66 1.59
C VAL A 220 5.51 -13.63 3.06
N ILE A 221 4.23 -13.37 3.34
CA ILE A 221 3.69 -13.28 4.70
C ILE A 221 2.67 -14.38 4.92
N GLY A 222 2.82 -15.13 6.01
CA GLY A 222 1.89 -16.18 6.40
C GLY A 222 2.05 -17.47 5.59
N GLU A 223 1.35 -18.52 6.03
CA GLU A 223 1.45 -19.88 5.49
C GLU A 223 0.05 -20.46 5.20
N GLY A 224 -0.01 -21.50 4.38
CA GLY A 224 -1.25 -22.25 4.18
C GLY A 224 -2.37 -21.43 3.52
N LYS A 225 -3.49 -21.24 4.22
CA LYS A 225 -4.66 -20.47 3.75
C LYS A 225 -4.53 -18.96 3.99
N SER A 226 -3.63 -18.54 4.89
CA SER A 226 -3.41 -17.13 5.23
C SER A 226 -2.21 -16.53 4.49
N ARG A 227 -1.68 -17.23 3.48
CA ARG A 227 -0.55 -16.71 2.69
C ARG A 227 -0.95 -15.42 1.97
N ARG A 228 -0.13 -14.40 2.15
CA ARG A 228 -0.20 -13.06 1.57
C ARG A 228 1.18 -12.71 1.04
N TYR A 229 1.23 -11.78 0.11
CA TYR A 229 2.46 -11.32 -0.51
C TYR A 229 2.54 -9.81 -0.37
N GLU A 230 3.70 -9.31 0.02
CA GLU A 230 4.04 -7.90 -0.15
C GLU A 230 4.69 -7.75 -1.51
N VAL A 231 4.00 -7.03 -2.39
CA VAL A 231 4.43 -6.74 -3.75
C VAL A 231 4.81 -5.28 -3.81
N GLN A 232 5.98 -4.99 -4.35
CA GLN A 232 6.44 -3.64 -4.59
C GLN A 232 6.22 -3.27 -6.06
N ASP A 233 5.68 -2.08 -6.29
CA ASP A 233 5.67 -1.46 -7.61
C ASP A 233 7.08 -0.91 -7.92
N PRO A 234 7.76 -1.36 -8.98
CA PRO A 234 9.06 -0.84 -9.37
C PRO A 234 9.01 0.61 -9.91
N TYR A 235 7.83 1.09 -10.32
CA TYR A 235 7.61 2.44 -10.83
C TYR A 235 6.49 3.13 -10.03
N PRO A 236 6.71 3.44 -8.74
CA PRO A 236 5.69 4.10 -7.93
C PRO A 236 5.37 5.48 -8.52
N ASP A 237 4.07 5.77 -8.67
CA ASP A 237 3.61 7.10 -9.10
C ASP A 237 4.17 8.18 -8.16
N GLU A 238 4.62 9.32 -8.72
CA GLU A 238 5.07 10.50 -7.97
C GLU A 238 3.94 11.00 -7.04
N GLY A 239 3.95 10.56 -5.78
CA GLY A 239 2.90 10.85 -4.78
C GLY A 239 2.30 9.62 -4.09
N SER A 240 2.67 8.40 -4.50
CA SER A 240 2.23 7.18 -3.81
C SER A 240 2.92 7.02 -2.43
N VAL A 241 2.11 7.06 -1.37
CA VAL A 241 2.55 6.98 0.04
C VAL A 241 3.08 5.60 0.47
N SER A 242 2.88 4.56 -0.33
CA SER A 242 3.35 3.22 -0.01
C SER A 242 3.78 2.49 -1.28
N THR A 243 5.07 2.16 -1.35
CA THR A 243 5.65 1.34 -2.42
C THR A 243 5.34 -0.15 -2.24
N LEU A 244 4.95 -0.59 -1.03
CA LEU A 244 4.64 -1.98 -0.72
C LEU A 244 3.13 -2.19 -0.58
N TYR A 245 2.58 -3.12 -1.35
CA TYR A 245 1.18 -3.49 -1.38
C TYR A 245 0.98 -4.92 -0.89
N LYS A 246 0.03 -5.13 0.02
CA LYS A 246 -0.37 -6.47 0.47
C LYS A 246 -1.38 -7.06 -0.52
N SER A 247 -0.99 -8.10 -1.22
CA SER A 247 -1.82 -8.84 -2.17
C SER A 247 -1.96 -10.32 -1.79
N SER A 248 -2.88 -11.01 -2.47
CA SER A 248 -3.15 -12.44 -2.31
C SER A 248 -2.86 -13.17 -3.62
N ALA A 249 -2.62 -14.49 -3.56
CA ALA A 249 -2.31 -15.26 -4.76
C ALA A 249 -3.37 -15.16 -5.87
N SER A 250 -4.64 -14.97 -5.49
CA SER A 250 -5.74 -14.83 -6.46
C SER A 250 -5.78 -13.48 -7.17
N GLN A 251 -5.11 -12.46 -6.62
CA GLN A 251 -5.04 -11.10 -7.18
C GLN A 251 -3.67 -10.82 -7.81
N MET A 252 -2.96 -11.89 -8.17
CA MET A 252 -1.62 -11.86 -8.72
C MET A 252 -1.55 -12.87 -9.87
N VAL A 253 -0.74 -12.58 -10.87
CA VAL A 253 -0.45 -13.48 -11.99
C VAL A 253 1.07 -13.49 -12.17
N PRO A 254 1.72 -14.68 -12.21
CA PRO A 254 3.16 -14.74 -12.39
C PRO A 254 3.55 -14.25 -13.78
N ILE A 255 4.62 -13.45 -13.85
CA ILE A 255 5.22 -13.03 -15.11
C ILE A 255 6.45 -13.91 -15.34
N PRO A 256 6.50 -14.67 -16.46
CA PRO A 256 7.65 -15.49 -16.79
C PRO A 256 8.92 -14.67 -16.99
N ALA A 257 10.07 -15.18 -16.54
CA ALA A 257 11.36 -14.53 -16.76
C ALA A 257 11.75 -14.48 -18.24
N GLU A 258 12.62 -13.53 -18.60
CA GLU A 258 13.15 -13.39 -19.97
C GLU A 258 13.81 -14.68 -20.46
N GLY A 259 13.41 -15.13 -21.65
CA GLY A 259 13.92 -16.37 -22.26
C GLY A 259 13.21 -17.67 -21.85
N THR A 260 12.12 -17.59 -21.07
CA THR A 260 11.27 -18.76 -20.84
C THR A 260 10.51 -19.13 -22.12
N PRO A 261 10.57 -20.40 -22.58
CA PRO A 261 9.78 -20.83 -23.72
C PRO A 261 8.30 -20.83 -23.32
N LEU A 262 7.51 -19.98 -23.98
CA LEU A 262 6.08 -19.81 -23.70
C LEU A 262 5.29 -20.37 -24.88
N GLU A 263 4.16 -21.02 -24.58
CA GLU A 263 3.26 -21.52 -25.62
C GLU A 263 2.64 -20.38 -26.41
N ASP A 264 2.45 -20.57 -27.71
CA ASP A 264 1.79 -19.58 -28.56
C ASP A 264 0.32 -19.45 -28.18
N TYR A 265 -0.20 -18.22 -28.21
CA TYR A 265 -1.63 -17.99 -28.02
C TYR A 265 -2.36 -18.08 -29.35
N GLU A 266 -3.53 -18.71 -29.32
CA GLU A 266 -4.45 -18.70 -30.45
C GLU A 266 -4.97 -17.29 -30.72
N VAL A 267 -5.12 -16.97 -32.01
CA VAL A 267 -5.73 -15.73 -32.47
C VAL A 267 -7.20 -15.69 -31.99
N GLY A 268 -7.61 -14.57 -31.41
CA GLY A 268 -8.93 -14.36 -30.80
C GLY A 268 -8.96 -14.60 -29.28
N LYS A 269 -7.87 -15.12 -28.68
CA LYS A 269 -7.81 -15.33 -27.23
C LYS A 269 -7.78 -13.99 -26.50
N ARG A 270 -8.59 -13.87 -25.44
CA ARG A 270 -8.56 -12.73 -24.51
C ARG A 270 -7.44 -12.92 -23.51
N VAL A 271 -6.58 -11.92 -23.44
CA VAL A 271 -5.37 -11.91 -22.63
C VAL A 271 -5.26 -10.60 -21.86
N LEU A 272 -4.40 -10.60 -20.85
CA LEU A 272 -4.04 -9.41 -20.10
C LEU A 272 -2.60 -9.05 -20.50
N ALA A 273 -2.41 -7.89 -21.11
CA ALA A 273 -1.12 -7.53 -21.69
C ALA A 273 -0.63 -6.17 -21.22
N LEU A 274 0.68 -6.03 -21.04
CA LEU A 274 1.29 -4.75 -20.71
C LEU A 274 1.15 -3.81 -21.91
N TYR A 275 0.66 -2.60 -21.67
CA TYR A 275 0.61 -1.60 -22.74
C TYR A 275 2.02 -1.07 -23.02
N PRO A 276 2.44 -0.94 -24.30
CA PRO A 276 3.76 -0.41 -24.65
C PRO A 276 4.04 0.93 -23.95
N ASP A 277 5.27 1.12 -23.48
CA ASP A 277 5.71 2.33 -22.79
C ASP A 277 5.01 2.60 -21.43
N THR A 278 4.34 1.60 -20.84
CA THR A 278 3.68 1.72 -19.52
C THR A 278 4.01 0.53 -18.61
N THR A 279 3.54 0.61 -17.36
CA THR A 279 3.67 -0.44 -16.33
C THR A 279 2.32 -1.08 -15.97
N THR A 280 1.29 -0.82 -16.77
CA THR A 280 -0.09 -1.25 -16.53
C THR A 280 -0.51 -2.27 -17.59
N PHE A 281 -1.20 -3.30 -17.13
CA PHE A 281 -1.77 -4.33 -17.96
C PHE A 281 -3.25 -4.06 -18.24
N TYR A 282 -3.60 -4.18 -19.51
CA TYR A 282 -4.95 -3.99 -20.01
C TYR A 282 -5.45 -5.24 -20.72
N ARG A 283 -6.76 -5.34 -20.82
CA ARG A 283 -7.42 -6.44 -21.52
C ARG A 283 -7.23 -6.27 -23.02
N ALA A 284 -6.80 -7.34 -23.67
CA ALA A 284 -6.52 -7.34 -25.09
C ALA A 284 -6.94 -8.66 -25.75
N GLU A 285 -7.12 -8.60 -27.07
CA GLU A 285 -7.38 -9.76 -27.93
C GLU A 285 -6.15 -10.04 -28.80
N VAL A 286 -5.73 -11.30 -28.85
CA VAL A 286 -4.63 -11.75 -29.73
C VAL A 286 -5.08 -11.68 -31.18
N LYS A 287 -4.34 -10.96 -32.03
CA LYS A 287 -4.61 -10.88 -33.48
C LYS A 287 -3.61 -11.67 -34.31
N ALA A 288 -2.34 -11.66 -33.93
CA ALA A 288 -1.30 -12.45 -34.60
C ALA A 288 -0.14 -12.75 -33.66
N MET A 289 0.54 -13.86 -33.91
CA MET A 289 1.85 -14.18 -33.32
C MET A 289 2.92 -13.79 -34.33
N LEU A 290 3.91 -13.00 -33.92
CA LEU A 290 5.03 -12.51 -34.73
C LEU A 290 6.36 -13.07 -34.19
N GLU A 291 7.40 -13.09 -35.03
CA GLU A 291 8.77 -13.47 -34.67
C GLU A 291 8.85 -14.84 -33.96
N ASP A 292 8.27 -15.88 -34.57
CA ASP A 292 8.28 -17.26 -34.05
C ASP A 292 7.78 -17.40 -32.60
N GLY A 293 6.83 -16.55 -32.21
CA GLY A 293 6.22 -16.56 -30.88
C GLY A 293 6.86 -15.60 -29.88
N ALA A 294 7.92 -14.86 -30.26
CA ALA A 294 8.56 -13.88 -29.38
C ALA A 294 7.70 -12.65 -29.12
N ARG A 295 6.90 -12.23 -30.11
CA ARG A 295 6.04 -11.04 -30.04
C ARG A 295 4.61 -11.37 -30.41
N VAL A 296 3.67 -10.71 -29.75
CA VAL A 296 2.24 -10.90 -29.96
C VAL A 296 1.64 -9.57 -30.39
N GLN A 297 0.91 -9.59 -31.50
CA GLN A 297 0.12 -8.46 -31.95
C GLN A 297 -1.26 -8.52 -31.29
N LEU A 298 -1.58 -7.45 -30.57
CA LEU A 298 -2.74 -7.37 -29.68
C LEU A 298 -3.62 -6.18 -30.06
N LEU A 299 -4.92 -6.36 -29.85
CA LEU A 299 -5.92 -5.28 -29.90
C LEU A 299 -6.43 -5.03 -28.49
N PHE A 300 -6.15 -3.86 -27.93
CA PHE A 300 -6.62 -3.48 -26.59
C PHE A 300 -8.11 -3.09 -26.60
N GLU A 301 -8.87 -3.51 -25.58
CA GLU A 301 -10.33 -3.28 -25.51
C GLU A 301 -10.69 -1.78 -25.42
N ASP A 302 -9.85 -0.96 -24.78
CA ASP A 302 -10.10 0.47 -24.54
C ASP A 302 -9.55 1.40 -25.65
N GLU A 303 -8.91 0.84 -26.69
CA GLU A 303 -8.33 1.67 -27.77
C GLU A 303 -9.38 2.00 -28.84
N ALA A 304 -9.97 3.20 -28.72
CA ALA A 304 -11.05 3.70 -29.59
C ALA A 304 -10.74 3.70 -31.11
N ALA A 305 -9.49 3.51 -31.50
CA ALA A 305 -9.05 3.49 -32.90
C ALA A 305 -8.82 2.09 -33.48
N GLY A 306 -8.98 1.02 -32.70
CA GLY A 306 -8.69 -0.34 -33.18
C GLY A 306 -7.20 -0.57 -33.51
N ALA A 307 -6.30 0.23 -32.93
CA ALA A 307 -4.88 0.17 -33.23
C ALA A 307 -4.27 -1.13 -32.69
N LEU A 308 -3.60 -1.86 -33.58
CA LEU A 308 -2.86 -3.06 -33.20
C LEU A 308 -1.52 -2.67 -32.59
N LYS A 309 -1.20 -3.25 -31.43
CA LYS A 309 0.07 -3.02 -30.73
C LYS A 309 0.85 -4.32 -30.66
N ILE A 310 2.17 -4.22 -30.70
CA ILE A 310 3.07 -5.36 -30.62
C ILE A 310 3.66 -5.37 -29.22
N VAL A 311 3.49 -6.49 -28.50
CA VAL A 311 3.96 -6.67 -27.12
C VAL A 311 4.75 -7.97 -27.04
N GLU A 312 5.77 -8.04 -26.19
CA GLU A 312 6.53 -9.28 -25.96
C GLU A 312 5.64 -10.38 -25.37
N ARG A 313 5.80 -11.62 -25.83
CA ARG A 313 5.00 -12.77 -25.36
C ARG A 313 5.04 -12.98 -23.85
N ARG A 314 6.18 -12.66 -23.22
CA ARG A 314 6.40 -12.61 -21.77
C ARG A 314 5.37 -11.77 -21.02
N LEU A 315 5.04 -10.62 -21.60
CA LEU A 315 4.18 -9.59 -20.99
C LEU A 315 2.70 -9.80 -21.33
N VAL A 316 2.38 -10.93 -21.97
CA VAL A 316 1.01 -11.35 -22.32
C VAL A 316 0.61 -12.51 -21.42
N LEU A 317 -0.25 -12.20 -20.47
CA LEU A 317 -0.70 -13.09 -19.41
C LEU A 317 -2.08 -13.64 -19.71
N ASP A 318 -2.33 -14.86 -19.26
CA ASP A 318 -3.67 -15.45 -19.33
C ASP A 318 -4.63 -14.67 -18.43
N HIS A 319 -5.60 -14.00 -19.04
CA HIS A 319 -6.67 -13.34 -18.31
C HIS A 319 -7.70 -14.39 -17.87
N LYS A 320 -7.49 -14.98 -16.68
CA LYS A 320 -8.51 -15.81 -16.01
C LYS A 320 -9.51 -14.89 -15.30
N GLY A 321 -10.33 -14.20 -16.10
CA GLY A 321 -11.50 -13.44 -15.66
C GLY A 321 -12.73 -14.31 -15.61
#